data_AF-H6NQP6-F1
#
_entry.id   AF-H6NQP6-F1
#
_cell.length_a   1.000
_cell.length_b   1.000
_cell.length_c   1.000
_cell.angle_alpha   90.00
_cell.angle_beta   90.00
_cell.angle_gamma   90.00
#
_symmetry.space_group_name_H-M   'P 1'
#
loop_
_entity.id
_entity.type
_entity.pdbx_description
1 polymer ?
#
loop_
_entity_poly.entity_id
_entity_poly.type
_entity_poly.pdbx_seq_one_letter_code
_entity_poly.pdbx_strand_id
1 'polypeptide(L)'
;MSFLRSNRMNLLERLALHLNHEVALQAEAFASEPGVLEKVGRRFIRVSGSYFVPQSLQEIVLLGHAAGRPGTAAKVRTLYAGLFEAELKLTGKDFIEVRVSREEEEEELTLLIPMGQIIGLEPV
;
A
#
# COMPACT_ATOMS: atom_id res chain seq x y z
N MET A 1 -14.68 -19.85 -4.40
CA MET A 1 -13.43 -19.21 -4.89
C MET A 1 -12.58 -18.87 -3.67
N SER A 2 -11.25 -18.97 -3.76
CA SER A 2 -10.36 -18.58 -2.65
C SER A 2 -10.40 -17.06 -2.44
N PHE A 3 -10.69 -16.62 -1.21
CA PHE A 3 -10.65 -15.22 -0.77
C PHE A 3 -9.26 -14.61 -0.98
N LEU A 4 -8.22 -15.34 -0.59
CA LEU A 4 -6.84 -14.95 -0.83
C LEU A 4 -6.35 -15.57 -2.13
N ARG A 5 -6.03 -14.71 -3.11
CA ARG A 5 -5.25 -15.10 -4.28
C ARG A 5 -3.85 -14.51 -4.15
N SER A 6 -2.89 -15.35 -3.80
CA SER A 6 -1.50 -14.93 -3.66
C SER A 6 -0.84 -14.75 -5.03
N ASN A 7 -0.19 -13.61 -5.23
CA ASN A 7 0.66 -13.32 -6.36
C ASN A 7 2.13 -13.41 -5.93
N ARG A 8 3.02 -13.87 -6.82
CA ARG A 8 4.45 -13.97 -6.56
C ARG A 8 5.16 -12.61 -6.51
N MET A 9 4.51 -11.56 -7.02
CA MET A 9 5.03 -10.19 -7.02
C MET A 9 5.30 -9.69 -5.61
N ASN A 10 6.45 -9.03 -5.42
CA ASN A 10 6.82 -8.39 -4.16
C ASN A 10 6.57 -6.87 -4.17
N LEU A 11 6.73 -6.22 -3.02
CA LEU A 11 6.46 -4.80 -2.83
C LEU A 11 7.33 -3.92 -3.73
N LEU A 12 8.61 -4.25 -3.88
CA LEU A 12 9.53 -3.47 -4.71
C LEU A 12 9.16 -3.60 -6.20
N GLU A 13 8.83 -4.81 -6.65
CA GLU A 13 8.33 -5.04 -8.00
C GLU A 13 7.03 -4.27 -8.25
N ARG A 14 6.12 -4.24 -7.26
CA ARG A 14 4.88 -3.47 -7.35
C ARG A 14 5.17 -1.97 -7.44
N LEU A 15 6.00 -1.43 -6.57
CA LEU A 15 6.41 -0.02 -6.57
C LEU A 15 7.11 0.37 -7.88
N ALA A 16 7.86 -0.55 -8.50
CA ALA A 16 8.52 -0.27 -9.78
C ALA A 16 7.53 0.03 -10.92
N LEU A 17 6.28 -0.44 -10.82
CA LEU A 17 5.19 -0.10 -11.75
C LEU A 17 4.68 1.34 -11.57
N HIS A 18 5.08 2.02 -10.49
CA HIS A 18 4.66 3.37 -10.13
C HIS A 18 5.83 4.37 -10.15
N LEU A 19 6.93 4.05 -10.85
CA LEU A 19 7.99 5.02 -11.06
C LEU A 19 7.45 6.26 -11.77
N ASN A 20 7.90 7.44 -11.33
CA ASN A 20 7.47 8.77 -11.76
C ASN A 20 6.02 9.13 -11.38
N HIS A 21 5.35 8.35 -10.53
CA HIS A 21 4.08 8.74 -9.91
C HIS A 21 4.29 9.30 -8.52
N GLU A 22 3.33 10.09 -8.05
CA GLU A 22 3.33 10.60 -6.68
C GLU A 22 2.92 9.53 -5.68
N VAL A 23 3.62 9.51 -4.55
CA VAL A 23 3.35 8.65 -3.40
C VAL A 23 3.44 9.46 -2.12
N ALA A 24 2.67 9.08 -1.12
CA ALA A 24 2.85 9.55 0.25
C ALA A 24 3.23 8.37 1.15
N LEU A 25 4.17 8.60 2.07
CA LEU A 25 4.75 7.58 2.93
C LEU A 25 4.30 7.81 4.37
N GLN A 26 3.85 6.76 5.04
CA GLN A 26 3.43 6.80 6.45
C GLN A 26 4.24 5.80 7.26
N ALA A 27 4.71 6.21 8.43
CA ALA A 27 5.36 5.39 9.43
C ALA A 27 5.09 5.93 10.84
N GLU A 28 5.52 5.20 11.86
CA GLU A 28 5.35 5.65 13.24
C GLU A 28 6.07 6.99 13.45
N ALA A 29 5.33 7.99 13.91
CA ALA A 29 5.79 9.37 14.10
C ALA A 29 6.37 10.04 12.83
N PHE A 30 6.02 9.55 11.64
CA PHE A 30 6.49 10.10 10.37
C PHE A 30 5.40 10.03 9.30
N ALA A 31 5.08 11.18 8.71
CA ALA A 31 4.28 11.30 7.51
C ALA A 31 5.08 12.13 6.50
N SER A 32 5.24 11.65 5.28
CA SER A 32 5.80 12.47 4.21
C SER A 32 4.70 13.30 3.56
N GLU A 33 5.08 14.49 3.07
CA GLU A 33 4.32 15.14 2.01
C GLU A 33 4.29 14.24 0.75
N PRO A 34 3.30 14.44 -0.15
CA PRO A 34 3.32 13.86 -1.48
C PRO A 34 4.65 14.10 -2.20
N GLY A 35 5.20 13.05 -2.80
CA GLY A 35 6.46 13.14 -3.53
C GLY A 35 6.58 12.12 -4.65
N VAL A 36 7.38 12.44 -5.66
CA VAL A 36 7.53 11.58 -6.84
C VAL A 36 8.42 10.38 -6.50
N LEU A 37 7.95 9.16 -6.79
CA LEU A 37 8.75 7.94 -6.71
C LEU A 37 9.76 7.90 -7.86
N GLU A 38 10.98 8.33 -7.58
CA GLU A 38 12.06 8.49 -8.57
C GLU A 38 12.80 7.17 -8.85
N LYS A 39 12.92 6.29 -7.85
CA LYS A 39 13.68 5.04 -7.98
C LYS A 39 13.21 3.95 -7.04
N VAL A 40 13.23 2.71 -7.52
CA VAL A 40 13.12 1.51 -6.69
C VAL A 40 14.43 0.73 -6.76
N GLY A 41 15.14 0.64 -5.64
CA GLY A 41 16.36 -0.14 -5.49
C GLY A 41 16.09 -1.52 -4.86
N ARG A 42 17.17 -2.21 -4.47
CA ARG A 42 17.07 -3.56 -3.86
C ARG A 42 16.53 -3.56 -2.41
N ARG A 43 16.61 -2.41 -1.73
CA ARG A 43 16.22 -2.23 -0.31
C ARG A 43 15.57 -0.88 -0.03
N PHE A 44 15.90 0.12 -0.84
CA PHE A 44 15.44 1.49 -0.68
C PHE A 44 14.63 1.92 -1.88
N ILE A 45 13.66 2.79 -1.63
CA ILE A 45 13.05 3.64 -2.66
C ILE A 45 13.59 5.06 -2.52
N ARG A 46 13.57 5.81 -3.61
CA ARG A 46 13.87 7.24 -3.62
C ARG A 46 12.60 8.01 -3.95
N VAL A 47 12.21 8.91 -3.05
CA VAL A 47 11.03 9.78 -3.19
C VAL A 47 11.48 11.22 -2.97
N SER A 48 11.27 12.08 -3.97
CA SER A 48 11.68 13.51 -3.96
C SER A 48 13.10 13.74 -3.42
N GLY A 49 14.08 13.02 -3.97
CA GLY A 49 15.49 13.13 -3.57
C GLY A 49 15.91 12.37 -2.30
N SER A 50 14.98 11.92 -1.46
CA SER A 50 15.26 11.23 -0.19
C SER A 50 15.07 9.72 -0.30
N TYR A 51 15.80 8.95 0.52
CA TYR A 51 15.78 7.48 0.49
C TYR A 51 15.01 6.91 1.68
N PHE A 52 14.13 5.94 1.41
CA PHE A 52 13.28 5.30 2.40
C PHE A 52 13.33 3.78 2.28
N VAL A 53 13.06 3.07 3.39
CA VAL A 53 12.98 1.60 3.43
C VAL A 53 11.51 1.19 3.38
N PRO A 54 10.99 0.66 2.25
CA PRO A 54 9.55 0.40 2.11
C PRO A 54 8.99 -0.57 3.15
N GLN A 55 9.78 -1.58 3.51
CA GLN A 55 9.35 -2.64 4.44
C GLN A 55 9.22 -2.17 5.89
N SER A 56 9.77 -1.00 6.25
CA SER A 56 9.61 -0.42 7.58
C SER A 56 8.47 0.59 7.68
N LEU A 57 7.82 0.91 6.57
CA LEU A 57 6.68 1.84 6.55
C LEU A 57 5.42 1.15 7.08
N GLN A 58 4.50 1.94 7.60
CA GLN A 58 3.15 1.50 7.95
C GLN A 58 2.33 1.29 6.67
N GLU A 59 2.31 2.30 5.80
CA GLU A 59 1.64 2.25 4.50
C GLU A 59 2.31 3.18 3.49
N ILE A 60 2.13 2.86 2.21
CA ILE A 60 2.51 3.70 1.07
C ILE A 60 1.23 4.00 0.29
N VAL A 61 0.86 5.27 0.20
CA VAL A 61 -0.30 5.74 -0.56
C VAL A 61 0.13 5.99 -2.00
N LEU A 62 -0.57 5.40 -2.96
CA LEU A 62 -0.37 5.64 -4.38
C LEU A 62 -1.33 6.75 -4.84
N LEU A 63 -0.80 7.94 -5.12
CA LEU A 63 -1.59 9.13 -5.46
C LEU A 63 -1.90 9.19 -6.96
N GLY A 64 -3.10 9.67 -7.31
CA GLY A 64 -3.54 9.84 -8.69
C GLY A 64 -3.65 8.54 -9.49
N HIS A 65 -3.68 7.37 -8.82
CA HIS A 65 -3.79 6.09 -9.49
C HIS A 65 -5.26 5.75 -9.75
N ALA A 66 -5.65 5.74 -11.03
CA ALA A 66 -7.00 5.43 -11.45
C ALA A 66 -7.47 4.07 -10.94
N ALA A 67 -8.78 3.97 -10.71
CA ALA A 67 -9.43 2.77 -10.18
C ALA A 67 -9.09 1.52 -11.01
N GLY A 68 -8.10 0.75 -10.55
CA GLY A 68 -7.79 -0.58 -11.07
C GLY A 68 -8.96 -1.56 -10.87
N ARG A 69 -8.80 -2.79 -11.40
CA ARG A 69 -9.82 -3.87 -11.36
C ARG A 69 -10.49 -4.01 -9.99
N PRO A 70 -11.80 -4.33 -9.92
CA PRO A 70 -12.46 -4.63 -8.66
C PRO A 70 -11.72 -5.72 -7.87
N GLY A 71 -11.63 -5.54 -6.57
CA GLY A 71 -11.10 -6.44 -5.57
C GLY A 71 -12.22 -7.07 -4.75
N THR A 72 -11.87 -7.61 -3.59
CA THR A 72 -12.81 -8.29 -2.69
C THR A 72 -12.94 -7.51 -1.40
N ALA A 73 -14.17 -7.28 -0.93
CA ALA A 73 -14.40 -6.64 0.36
C ALA A 73 -13.73 -7.46 1.49
N ALA A 74 -12.97 -6.77 2.33
CA ALA A 74 -12.18 -7.37 3.39
C ALA A 74 -12.09 -6.43 4.60
N LYS A 75 -12.00 -7.02 5.78
CA LYS A 75 -11.53 -6.32 6.98
C LYS A 75 -10.04 -6.57 7.14
N VAL A 76 -9.29 -5.49 7.32
CA VAL A 76 -7.83 -5.49 7.44
C VAL A 76 -7.48 -5.07 8.86
N ARG A 77 -6.73 -5.92 9.56
CA ARG A 77 -6.21 -5.62 10.90
C ARG A 77 -4.72 -5.32 10.80
N THR A 78 -4.30 -4.13 11.23
CA THR A 78 -2.89 -3.68 11.17
C THR A 78 -2.32 -3.42 12.56
N LEU A 79 -0.99 -3.34 12.63
CA LEU A 79 -0.27 -2.99 13.85
C LEU A 79 -0.45 -1.52 14.26
N TYR A 80 -0.87 -0.65 13.34
CA TYR A 80 -0.86 0.81 13.54
C TYR A 80 -2.24 1.46 13.57
N ALA A 81 -3.22 0.93 12.83
CA ALA A 81 -4.55 1.54 12.69
C ALA A 81 -5.70 0.67 13.25
N GLY A 82 -5.39 -0.48 13.84
CA GLY A 82 -6.41 -1.41 14.31
C GLY A 82 -7.13 -2.11 13.15
N LEU A 83 -8.46 -2.16 13.18
CA LEU A 83 -9.29 -2.86 12.20
C LEU A 83 -10.04 -1.85 11.32
N PHE A 84 -9.95 -2.01 9.99
CA PHE A 84 -10.72 -1.19 9.04
C PHE A 84 -11.24 -2.03 7.86
N GLU A 85 -12.29 -1.53 7.20
CA GLU A 85 -12.82 -2.13 5.98
C GLU A 85 -12.11 -1.57 4.74
N ALA A 86 -11.84 -2.45 3.79
CA ALA A 86 -11.16 -2.11 2.55
C ALA A 86 -11.55 -3.08 1.43
N GLU A 87 -11.26 -2.69 0.20
CA GLU A 87 -11.33 -3.58 -0.95
C GLU A 87 -9.92 -4.16 -1.20
N LEU A 88 -9.72 -5.44 -0.90
CA LEU A 88 -8.47 -6.16 -1.15
C LEU A 88 -8.29 -6.37 -2.66
N LYS A 89 -7.32 -5.69 -3.25
CA LYS A 89 -7.03 -5.74 -4.69
C LYS A 89 -6.04 -6.85 -5.01
N LEU A 90 -5.01 -7.00 -4.16
CA LEU A 90 -3.93 -7.94 -4.38
C LEU A 90 -3.29 -8.38 -3.05
N THR A 91 -2.95 -9.67 -2.97
CA THR A 91 -2.02 -10.18 -1.96
C THR A 91 -0.71 -10.52 -2.65
N GLY A 92 0.31 -9.69 -2.44
CA GLY A 92 1.67 -9.97 -2.91
C GLY A 92 2.40 -10.93 -1.98
N LYS A 93 3.67 -11.16 -2.28
CA LYS A 93 4.55 -12.02 -1.49
C LYS A 93 4.83 -11.43 -0.10
N ASP A 94 5.01 -10.13 -0.02
CA ASP A 94 5.46 -9.39 1.17
C ASP A 94 4.70 -8.07 1.37
N PHE A 95 3.53 -7.92 0.74
CA PHE A 95 2.62 -6.79 0.92
C PHE A 95 1.18 -7.16 0.54
N ILE A 96 0.24 -6.31 0.91
CA ILE A 96 -1.10 -6.28 0.33
C ILE A 96 -1.35 -4.94 -0.34
N GLU A 97 -2.19 -4.96 -1.37
CA GLU A 97 -2.76 -3.76 -1.98
C GLU A 97 -4.24 -3.72 -1.65
N VAL A 98 -4.65 -2.62 -1.02
CA VAL A 98 -6.03 -2.39 -0.63
C VAL A 98 -6.49 -1.04 -1.12
N ARG A 99 -7.79 -0.92 -1.32
CA ARG A 99 -8.43 0.37 -1.54
C ARG A 99 -9.33 0.71 -0.36
N VAL A 100 -9.21 1.93 0.14
CA VAL A 100 -10.02 2.43 1.24
C VAL A 100 -10.80 3.67 0.79
N SER A 101 -12.07 3.74 1.17
CA SER A 101 -12.84 4.98 1.15
C SER A 101 -12.74 5.61 2.53
N ARG A 102 -12.10 6.77 2.64
CA ARG A 102 -12.09 7.54 3.89
C ARG A 102 -13.16 8.62 3.77
N GLU A 103 -14.06 8.73 4.75
CA GLU A 103 -15.20 9.68 4.71
C GLU A 103 -14.77 11.15 4.56
N GLU A 104 -13.54 11.49 4.96
CA GLU A 104 -12.97 12.84 4.88
C GLU A 104 -12.18 13.11 3.60
N GLU A 105 -11.92 12.08 2.78
CA GLU A 105 -11.18 12.23 1.53
C GLU A 105 -12.14 12.09 0.35
N GLU A 106 -12.14 13.07 -0.58
CA GLU A 106 -13.00 13.05 -1.77
C GLU A 106 -12.69 11.89 -2.72
N GLU A 107 -11.54 11.21 -2.55
CA GLU A 107 -11.01 10.18 -3.44
C GLU A 107 -10.74 8.85 -2.73
N GLU A 108 -10.97 7.74 -3.44
CA GLU A 108 -10.58 6.41 -2.96
C GLU A 108 -9.05 6.26 -2.98
N LEU A 109 -8.44 5.96 -1.82
CA LEU A 109 -6.99 5.76 -1.74
C LEU A 109 -6.59 4.32 -2.03
N THR A 110 -5.55 4.15 -2.83
CA THR A 110 -4.87 2.86 -2.99
C THR A 110 -3.65 2.81 -2.07
N LEU A 111 -3.63 1.82 -1.18
CA LEU A 111 -2.57 1.62 -0.20
C LEU A 111 -1.77 0.36 -0.50
N LEU A 112 -0.45 0.46 -0.43
CA LEU A 112 0.44 -0.69 -0.32
C LEU A 112 0.88 -0.83 1.13
N ILE A 113 0.51 -1.93 1.76
CA ILE A 113 0.81 -2.19 3.18
C ILE A 113 1.79 -3.36 3.24
N PRO A 114 3.01 -3.16 3.78
CA PRO A 114 3.97 -4.25 3.97
C PRO A 114 3.36 -5.36 4.83
N MET A 115 3.64 -6.62 4.49
CA MET A 115 3.04 -7.77 5.19
C MET A 115 3.39 -7.78 6.69
N GLY A 116 4.56 -7.23 7.06
CA GLY A 116 4.97 -7.07 8.46
C GLY A 116 4.09 -6.13 9.28
N GLN A 117 3.23 -5.33 8.64
CA GLN A 117 2.28 -4.42 9.30
C GLN A 117 0.87 -5.03 9.45
N ILE A 118 0.63 -6.22 8.89
CA ILE A 118 -0.67 -6.89 8.90
C ILE A 118 -0.73 -7.92 10.03
N ILE A 119 -1.76 -7.83 10.87
CA ILE A 119 -2.10 -8.83 11.89
C ILE A 119 -3.04 -9.88 11.30
N GLY A 120 -4.02 -9.47 10.49
CA GLY A 120 -5.02 -10.39 9.94
C GLY A 120 -5.86 -9.78 8.82
N LEU A 121 -6.48 -10.67 8.03
CA LEU A 121 -7.39 -10.36 6.95
C LEU A 121 -8.64 -11.25 7.09
N GLU A 122 -9.82 -10.63 7.07
CA GLU A 122 -11.11 -11.32 7.20
C GLU A 122 -11.99 -10.98 6.00
N PRO A 123 -12.69 -11.94 5.38
CA PRO A 123 -13.68 -11.63 4.35
C PRO A 123 -14.88 -10.91 4.97
N VAL A 124 -15.52 -10.04 4.18
CA VAL A 124 -16.80 -9.40 4.52
C VAL A 124 -17.95 -10.17 3.89
#